data_AF-A0A7R9JH18-F1
#
_entry.id   AF-A0A7R9JH18-F1
#
_cell.length_a   1.000
_cell.length_b   1.000
_cell.length_c   1.000
_cell.angle_alpha   90.00
_cell.angle_beta   90.00
_cell.angle_gamma   90.00
#
_symmetry.space_group_name_H-M   'P 1'
#
loop_
_entity.id
_entity.type
_entity.pdbx_description
1 polymer ?
#
loop_
_entity_poly.entity_id
_entity_poly.type
_entity_poly.pdbx_seq_one_letter_code
_entity_poly.pdbx_strand_id
1 'polypeptide(L)'
;YPYLLFATVKDIRLANISKTHKDCHHCQVWYIIAFFSSPIGAFRPLQNLAEGAAVDFYYEGNLVCWTEHGLEMIQCVSYNGTYVGPKMGVVTTDLISPDGLAIDWFTQKLYWTDGETNRIEVASITGEHRKVLIWSDIDQPRAIALVPMKK
;
A
#
# COMPACT_ATOMS: atom_id res chain seq x y z
N TYR A 1 -10.33 13.06 -11.05
CA TYR A 1 -8.92 13.50 -11.23
C TYR A 1 -8.01 12.42 -10.68
N PRO A 2 -6.91 12.06 -11.35
CA PRO A 2 -6.04 10.98 -10.88
C PRO A 2 -5.28 11.42 -9.63
N TYR A 3 -5.32 10.58 -8.60
CA TYR A 3 -4.51 10.73 -7.40
C TYR A 3 -3.41 9.68 -7.39
N LEU A 4 -2.21 10.07 -6.98
CA LEU A 4 -1.09 9.16 -6.75
C LEU A 4 -1.11 8.72 -5.29
N LEU A 5 -1.35 7.43 -5.05
CA LEU A 5 -1.10 6.79 -3.76
C LEU A 5 0.36 6.32 -3.75
N PHE A 6 1.12 6.66 -2.70
CA PHE A 6 2.49 6.22 -2.56
C PHE A 6 2.85 6.00 -1.10
N ALA A 7 3.72 5.03 -0.85
CA ALA A 7 4.34 4.79 0.43
C ALA A 7 5.69 5.51 0.51
N THR A 8 5.98 6.05 1.68
CA THR A 8 7.33 6.36 2.16
C THR A 8 7.67 5.37 3.26
N VAL A 9 8.90 5.40 3.75
CA VAL A 9 9.35 4.55 4.87
C VAL A 9 8.44 4.65 6.09
N LYS A 10 7.81 5.81 6.35
CA LYS A 10 7.06 6.09 7.58
C LYS A 10 5.58 6.40 7.39
N ASP A 11 5.14 6.63 6.17
CA ASP A 11 3.74 6.96 5.89
C ASP A 11 3.27 6.61 4.48
N ILE A 12 1.95 6.52 4.30
CA ILE A 12 1.31 6.41 2.99
C ILE A 12 0.51 7.69 2.74
N ARG A 13 0.67 8.26 1.55
CA ARG A 13 0.15 9.57 1.17
C ARG A 13 -0.61 9.52 -0.15
N LEU A 14 -1.53 10.47 -0.32
CA LEU A 14 -2.18 10.78 -1.59
C LEU A 14 -1.73 12.15 -2.10
N ALA A 15 -1.32 12.21 -3.37
CA ALA A 15 -1.02 13.45 -4.07
C ALA A 15 -1.96 13.67 -5.26
N ASN A 16 -2.46 14.89 -5.43
CA ASN A 16 -3.25 15.25 -6.60
C ASN A 16 -2.33 15.64 -7.77
N ILE A 17 -2.32 14.82 -8.81
CA ILE A 17 -1.45 15.01 -9.99
C ILE A 17 -1.98 16.14 -10.89
N SER A 18 -3.25 16.54 -10.79
CA SER A 18 -3.78 17.66 -11.57
C SER A 18 -3.31 19.02 -11.05
N LYS A 19 -2.79 19.08 -9.82
CA LYS A 19 -2.16 20.28 -9.24
C LYS A 19 -0.65 20.29 -9.48
N THR A 20 -0.19 19.99 -10.69
CA THR A 20 1.20 20.20 -11.07
C THR A 20 1.40 21.67 -11.44
N HIS A 21 1.83 22.48 -10.48
CA HIS A 21 2.68 23.70 -10.59
C HIS A 21 2.52 24.68 -11.79
N LYS A 22 1.46 24.62 -12.59
CA LYS A 22 1.24 25.48 -13.77
C LYS A 22 0.80 26.90 -13.41
N ASP A 23 0.56 27.18 -12.13
CA ASP A 23 0.20 28.52 -11.65
C ASP A 23 1.36 29.27 -10.99
N CYS A 24 2.56 28.68 -10.86
CA CYS A 24 3.67 29.38 -10.19
C CYS A 24 4.61 30.08 -11.17
N HIS A 25 4.20 31.26 -11.64
CA HIS A 25 5.11 32.22 -12.29
C HIS A 25 6.04 32.95 -11.30
N HIS A 26 6.12 32.52 -10.03
CA HIS A 26 6.95 33.17 -9.01
C HIS A 26 7.39 32.25 -7.87
N CYS A 27 7.88 31.04 -8.18
CA CYS A 27 8.36 30.14 -7.13
C CYS A 27 9.86 30.31 -6.91
N GLN A 28 10.22 31.26 -6.05
CA GLN A 28 11.39 31.11 -5.19
C GLN A 28 11.13 29.95 -4.21
N VAL A 29 12.22 29.24 -3.93
CA VAL A 29 12.36 28.07 -3.07
C VAL A 29 11.60 28.23 -1.74
N TRP A 30 10.65 27.33 -1.44
CA TRP A 30 10.08 27.18 -0.11
C TRP A 30 10.46 25.82 0.47
N TYR A 31 11.53 25.80 1.26
CA TYR A 31 11.73 24.86 2.35
C TYR A 31 11.25 25.59 3.63
N ILE A 32 10.74 24.84 4.62
CA ILE A 32 10.35 25.25 5.99
C ILE A 32 8.82 25.35 6.25
N ILE A 33 8.33 24.31 6.92
CA ILE A 33 7.22 24.25 7.90
C ILE A 33 5.86 24.81 7.44
N ALA A 34 5.03 23.95 6.83
CA ALA A 34 3.60 24.19 6.72
C ALA A 34 2.84 23.51 7.88
N PHE A 35 2.86 24.12 9.06
CA PHE A 35 1.70 24.06 9.97
C PHE A 35 0.61 24.95 9.34
N PHE A 36 -0.10 24.43 8.34
CA PHE A 36 -1.35 25.03 7.90
C PHE A 36 -2.49 24.14 8.39
N SER A 37 -3.35 24.74 9.21
CA SER A 37 -4.70 24.28 9.48
C SER A 37 -5.33 23.73 8.19
N SER A 38 -5.59 22.42 8.15
CA SER A 38 -6.17 21.78 6.97
C SER A 38 -7.51 22.42 6.62
N PRO A 39 -7.68 23.01 5.42
CA PRO A 39 -9.01 23.33 4.93
C PRO A 39 -9.73 22.03 4.60
N ILE A 40 -11.04 22.05 4.78
CA ILE A 40 -12.00 20.97 4.47
C ILE A 40 -11.62 20.35 3.11
N GLY A 41 -11.22 19.07 3.12
CA GLY A 41 -10.81 18.33 1.90
C GLY A 41 -9.34 17.88 1.84
N ALA A 42 -8.55 18.02 2.91
CA ALA A 42 -7.21 17.44 2.98
C ALA A 42 -7.26 15.92 3.24
N PHE A 43 -6.67 15.12 2.35
CA PHE A 43 -6.50 13.68 2.56
C PHE A 43 -5.69 13.42 3.82
N ARG A 44 -6.15 12.49 4.67
CA ARG A 44 -5.40 12.09 5.86
C ARG A 44 -4.33 11.07 5.48
N PRO A 45 -3.04 11.29 5.76
CA PRO A 45 -2.01 10.30 5.53
C PRO A 45 -2.11 9.15 6.55
N LEU A 46 -1.72 7.95 6.14
CA LEU A 46 -1.54 6.81 7.06
C LEU A 46 -0.15 6.94 7.67
N GLN A 47 -0.07 7.25 8.97
CA GLN A 47 1.21 7.52 9.64
C GLN A 47 1.66 6.33 10.51
N ASN A 48 2.88 6.46 11.03
CA ASN A 48 3.50 5.52 11.96
C ASN A 48 3.60 4.11 11.38
N LEU A 49 4.10 4.02 10.15
CA LEU A 49 4.59 2.76 9.60
C LEU A 49 5.96 2.47 10.21
N ALA A 50 6.26 1.19 10.44
CA ALA A 50 7.58 0.79 10.91
C ALA A 50 8.58 0.92 9.76
N GLU A 51 8.27 0.28 8.64
CA GLU A 51 9.03 0.33 7.40
C GLU A 51 8.13 -0.12 6.24
N GLY A 52 7.38 0.83 5.69
CA GLY A 52 6.49 0.57 4.56
C GLY A 52 7.25 0.30 3.28
N ALA A 53 7.09 -0.89 2.68
CA ALA A 53 7.81 -1.29 1.47
C ALA A 53 6.94 -1.27 0.22
N ALA A 54 5.84 -2.03 0.21
CA ALA A 54 4.88 -2.08 -0.89
C ALA A 54 3.49 -1.64 -0.43
N VAL A 55 2.69 -1.09 -1.36
CA VAL A 55 1.31 -0.65 -1.12
C VAL A 55 0.44 -0.96 -2.33
N ASP A 56 -0.79 -1.39 -2.08
CA ASP A 56 -1.83 -1.51 -3.10
C ASP A 56 -3.22 -1.19 -2.49
N PHE A 57 -4.23 -1.00 -3.33
CA PHE A 57 -5.55 -0.58 -2.89
C PHE A 57 -6.69 -1.34 -3.58
N TYR A 58 -7.80 -1.49 -2.86
CA TYR A 58 -9.08 -1.95 -3.41
C TYR A 58 -10.09 -0.80 -3.34
N TYR A 59 -10.34 -0.17 -4.49
CA TYR A 59 -11.12 1.06 -4.58
C TYR A 59 -12.58 0.89 -4.13
N GLU A 60 -13.31 -0.09 -4.67
CA GLU A 60 -14.72 -0.31 -4.33
C GLU A 60 -14.92 -0.71 -2.86
N GLY A 61 -13.94 -1.41 -2.29
CA GLY A 61 -13.92 -1.81 -0.89
C GLY A 61 -13.38 -0.75 0.08
N ASN A 62 -12.96 0.43 -0.41
CA ASN A 62 -12.27 1.45 0.39
C ASN A 62 -11.15 0.86 1.25
N LEU A 63 -10.29 0.02 0.68
CA LEU A 63 -9.21 -0.66 1.42
C LEU A 63 -7.86 -0.26 0.85
N VAL A 64 -6.91 0.04 1.74
CA VAL A 64 -5.49 0.18 1.40
C VAL A 64 -4.74 -0.86 2.19
N CYS A 65 -3.90 -1.64 1.51
CA CYS A 65 -3.03 -2.63 2.13
C CYS A 65 -1.57 -2.29 1.84
N TRP A 66 -0.70 -2.58 2.79
CA TRP A 66 0.73 -2.37 2.66
C TRP A 66 1.52 -3.45 3.40
N THR A 67 2.76 -3.64 2.96
CA THR A 67 3.72 -4.49 3.64
C THR A 67 4.54 -3.66 4.63
N GLU A 68 4.70 -4.18 5.83
CA GLU A 68 5.55 -3.61 6.88
C GLU A 68 6.75 -4.53 7.04
N HIS A 69 7.87 -4.14 6.44
CA HIS A 69 9.10 -4.94 6.50
C HIS A 69 9.59 -5.08 7.95
N GLY A 70 9.63 -3.97 8.70
CA GLY A 70 10.10 -3.96 10.09
C GLY A 70 9.17 -4.62 11.11
N LEU A 71 7.96 -5.02 10.72
CA LEU A 71 7.03 -5.78 11.56
C LEU A 71 6.74 -7.18 10.99
N GLU A 72 7.39 -7.54 9.87
CA GLU A 72 7.21 -8.84 9.19
C GLU A 72 5.72 -9.18 8.98
N MET A 73 4.94 -8.20 8.51
CA MET A 73 3.49 -8.35 8.39
C MET A 73 2.91 -7.60 7.20
N ILE A 74 1.70 -8.00 6.81
CA ILE A 74 0.87 -7.28 5.86
C ILE A 74 -0.31 -6.68 6.61
N GLN A 75 -0.47 -5.37 6.48
CA GLN A 75 -1.54 -4.61 7.12
C GLN A 75 -2.50 -4.05 6.09
N CYS A 76 -3.76 -3.93 6.48
CA CYS A 76 -4.77 -3.23 5.70
C CYS A 76 -5.57 -2.28 6.58
N VAL A 77 -6.17 -1.27 5.95
CA VAL A 77 -7.04 -0.31 6.62
C VAL A 77 -8.18 0.11 5.72
N SER A 78 -9.34 0.35 6.31
CA SER A 78 -10.41 1.04 5.59
C SER A 78 -10.06 2.52 5.42
N TYR A 79 -10.02 2.99 4.18
CA TYR A 79 -9.60 4.32 3.81
C TYR A 79 -10.48 4.90 2.70
N ASN A 80 -11.12 6.03 2.99
CA ASN A 80 -11.91 6.78 2.01
C ASN A 80 -11.29 8.14 1.67
N GLY A 81 -10.01 8.34 2.03
CA GLY A 81 -9.29 9.59 1.87
C GLY A 81 -9.32 10.50 3.09
N THR A 82 -10.45 10.62 3.78
CA THR A 82 -10.59 11.52 4.95
C THR A 82 -10.70 10.76 6.27
N TYR A 83 -11.20 9.53 6.21
CA TYR A 83 -11.30 8.60 7.32
C TYR A 83 -10.25 7.50 7.16
N VAL A 84 -9.63 7.15 8.28
CA VAL A 84 -8.70 6.03 8.43
C VAL A 84 -9.28 5.13 9.52
N GLY A 85 -9.63 3.91 9.14
CA GLY A 85 -10.11 2.89 10.07
C GLY A 85 -9.00 2.33 10.96
N PRO A 86 -9.32 1.34 11.81
CA PRO A 86 -8.30 0.62 12.57
C PRO A 86 -7.37 -0.17 11.63
N LYS A 87 -6.08 -0.21 11.95
CA LYS A 87 -5.11 -1.07 11.24
C LYS A 87 -5.46 -2.53 11.52
N MET A 88 -5.53 -3.34 10.48
CA MET A 88 -5.82 -4.78 10.54
C MET A 88 -4.59 -5.54 10.06
N GLY A 89 -4.02 -6.40 10.91
CA GLY A 89 -2.97 -7.33 10.48
C GLY A 89 -3.59 -8.50 9.74
N VAL A 90 -3.42 -8.54 8.42
CA VAL A 90 -4.02 -9.55 7.55
C VAL A 90 -3.15 -10.80 7.47
N VAL A 91 -1.83 -10.62 7.42
CA VAL A 91 -0.85 -11.71 7.51
C VAL A 91 0.19 -11.29 8.53
N THR A 92 0.37 -12.07 9.59
CA THR A 92 1.20 -11.69 10.75
C THR A 92 2.20 -12.77 11.17
N THR A 93 2.34 -13.83 10.37
CA THR A 93 3.23 -14.96 10.63
C THR A 93 3.90 -15.38 9.34
N ASP A 94 5.02 -16.10 9.44
CA ASP A 94 5.72 -16.70 8.30
C ASP A 94 5.99 -15.72 7.16
N LEU A 95 6.41 -14.51 7.52
CA LEU A 95 6.90 -13.45 6.65
C LEU A 95 8.27 -13.06 7.20
N ILE A 96 9.19 -12.70 6.32
CA ILE A 96 10.51 -12.18 6.70
C ILE A 96 10.77 -10.88 5.95
N SER A 97 10.57 -10.87 4.64
CA SER A 97 10.77 -9.68 3.83
C SER A 97 9.71 -9.52 2.74
N PRO A 98 8.50 -9.05 3.10
CA PRO A 98 7.42 -8.83 2.14
C PRO A 98 7.68 -7.59 1.26
N ASP A 99 8.32 -7.82 0.12
CA ASP A 99 8.83 -6.78 -0.80
C ASP A 99 7.81 -6.34 -1.86
N GLY A 100 6.79 -7.17 -2.12
CA GLY A 100 5.79 -6.95 -3.16
C GLY A 100 4.38 -7.26 -2.70
N LEU A 101 3.41 -6.47 -3.16
CA LEU A 101 2.00 -6.63 -2.83
C LEU A 101 1.12 -6.30 -4.03
N ALA A 102 0.08 -7.11 -4.26
CA ALA A 102 -0.95 -6.81 -5.22
C ALA A 102 -2.32 -7.37 -4.80
N ILE A 103 -3.38 -6.64 -5.07
CA ILE A 103 -4.76 -7.02 -4.76
C ILE A 103 -5.51 -7.40 -6.05
N ASP A 104 -6.09 -8.60 -6.07
CA ASP A 104 -7.11 -8.96 -7.05
C ASP A 104 -8.47 -8.47 -6.53
N TRP A 105 -8.91 -7.33 -7.05
CA TRP A 105 -10.17 -6.71 -6.65
C TRP A 105 -11.42 -7.49 -7.11
N PHE A 106 -11.34 -8.36 -8.12
CA PHE A 106 -12.50 -9.16 -8.55
C PHE A 106 -12.72 -10.35 -7.63
N THR A 107 -11.65 -11.03 -7.22
CA THR A 107 -11.75 -12.22 -6.35
C THR A 107 -11.48 -11.95 -4.88
N GLN A 108 -11.18 -10.70 -4.53
CA GLN A 108 -10.87 -10.24 -3.17
C GLN A 108 -9.72 -11.04 -2.55
N LYS A 109 -8.66 -11.23 -3.35
CA LYS A 109 -7.46 -11.95 -2.94
C LYS A 109 -6.28 -11.01 -2.85
N LEU A 110 -5.41 -11.30 -1.90
CA LEU A 110 -4.17 -10.61 -1.64
C LEU A 110 -3.02 -11.50 -2.08
N TYR A 111 -2.16 -11.00 -2.95
CA TYR A 111 -0.95 -11.67 -3.41
C TYR A 111 0.26 -10.88 -2.94
N TRP A 112 1.29 -11.59 -2.50
CA TRP A 112 2.54 -10.95 -2.09
C TRP A 112 3.73 -11.81 -2.48
N THR A 113 4.87 -11.15 -2.53
CA THR A 113 6.17 -11.81 -2.62
C THR A 113 6.90 -11.62 -1.31
N ASP A 114 7.68 -12.62 -0.92
CA ASP A 114 8.58 -12.51 0.20
C ASP A 114 9.99 -12.88 -0.26
N GLY A 115 10.90 -11.90 -0.16
CA GLY A 115 12.24 -11.93 -0.73
C GLY A 115 13.19 -12.85 0.03
N GLU A 116 12.98 -13.05 1.33
CA GLU A 116 13.88 -13.84 2.18
C GLU A 116 13.39 -15.29 2.31
N THR A 117 12.07 -15.51 2.31
CA THR A 117 11.49 -16.87 2.28
C THR A 117 11.42 -17.45 0.87
N ASN A 118 11.70 -16.65 -0.17
CA ASN A 118 11.65 -17.02 -1.58
C ASN A 118 10.29 -17.62 -1.98
N ARG A 119 9.20 -16.91 -1.64
CA ARG A 119 7.83 -17.37 -1.90
C ARG A 119 6.98 -16.32 -2.57
N ILE A 120 6.06 -16.80 -3.40
CA ILE A 120 4.89 -16.04 -3.83
C ILE A 120 3.68 -16.73 -3.26
N GLU A 121 2.85 -15.97 -2.57
CA GLU A 121 1.73 -16.49 -1.81
C GLU A 121 0.45 -15.72 -2.10
N VAL A 122 -0.67 -16.33 -1.73
CA VAL A 122 -2.01 -15.74 -1.85
C VAL A 122 -2.83 -16.04 -0.61
N ALA A 123 -3.70 -15.11 -0.23
CA ALA A 123 -4.74 -15.31 0.77
C ALA A 123 -6.00 -14.53 0.36
N SER A 124 -7.10 -14.75 1.08
CA SER A 124 -8.23 -13.82 1.10
C SER A 124 -7.77 -12.45 1.60
N ILE A 125 -8.48 -11.39 1.25
CA ILE A 125 -8.24 -10.04 1.79
C ILE A 125 -8.41 -9.96 3.32
N THR A 126 -9.08 -10.95 3.92
CA THR A 126 -9.22 -11.16 5.37
C THR A 126 -8.04 -11.94 5.98
N GLY A 127 -7.12 -12.46 5.18
CA GLY A 127 -5.98 -13.28 5.61
C GLY A 127 -6.26 -14.78 5.63
N GLU A 128 -7.52 -15.17 5.41
CA GLU A 128 -7.94 -16.57 5.38
C GLU A 128 -7.47 -17.30 4.13
N HIS A 129 -7.45 -18.63 4.19
CA HIS A 129 -7.13 -19.50 3.05
C HIS A 129 -5.77 -19.20 2.40
N ARG A 130 -4.78 -18.86 3.23
CA ARG A 130 -3.38 -18.67 2.81
C ARG A 130 -2.85 -19.90 2.08
N LYS A 131 -2.18 -19.68 0.95
CA LYS A 131 -1.57 -20.71 0.12
C LYS A 131 -0.29 -20.19 -0.53
N VAL A 132 0.75 -21.02 -0.49
CA VAL A 132 1.98 -20.80 -1.27
C VAL A 132 1.73 -21.22 -2.73
N LEU A 133 2.01 -20.32 -3.67
CA LEU A 133 1.83 -20.55 -5.11
C LEU A 133 3.13 -20.98 -5.77
N ILE A 134 4.24 -20.32 -5.42
CA ILE A 134 5.57 -20.57 -5.96
C ILE A 134 6.56 -20.55 -4.80
N TRP A 135 7.44 -21.56 -4.74
CA TRP A 135 8.45 -21.73 -3.68
C TRP A 135 9.74 -22.42 -4.17
N SER A 136 9.83 -22.72 -5.46
CA SER A 136 10.98 -23.39 -6.08
C SER A 136 11.43 -22.60 -7.30
N ASP A 137 12.73 -22.63 -7.59
CA ASP A 137 13.35 -21.93 -8.72
C ASP A 137 13.05 -20.43 -8.75
N ILE A 138 12.92 -19.82 -7.57
CA ILE A 138 12.71 -18.39 -7.37
C ILE A 138 13.69 -17.87 -6.32
N ASP A 139 14.27 -16.71 -6.58
CA ASP A 139 15.25 -16.08 -5.71
C ASP A 139 14.96 -14.58 -5.61
N GLN A 140 14.78 -14.11 -4.38
CA GLN A 140 14.48 -12.72 -4.01
C GLN A 140 13.39 -12.05 -4.86
N PRO A 141 12.15 -12.59 -4.91
CA PRO A 141 11.07 -11.98 -5.67
C PRO A 141 10.66 -10.62 -5.09
N ARG A 142 10.55 -9.61 -5.95
CA ARG A 142 10.24 -8.22 -5.56
C ARG A 142 8.87 -7.77 -6.05
N ALA A 143 8.79 -6.82 -6.97
CA ALA A 143 7.51 -6.28 -7.43
C ALA A 143 6.61 -7.36 -8.08
N ILE A 144 5.33 -7.30 -7.76
CA ILE A 144 4.28 -8.14 -8.36
C ILE A 144 3.19 -7.23 -8.94
N ALA A 145 2.62 -7.64 -10.07
CA ALA A 145 1.47 -7.01 -10.68
C ALA A 145 0.49 -8.09 -11.12
N LEU A 146 -0.81 -7.79 -11.04
CA LEU A 146 -1.87 -8.70 -11.43
C LEU A 146 -2.56 -8.17 -12.68
N VAL A 147 -3.06 -9.08 -13.50
CA VAL A 147 -4.03 -8.79 -14.56
C VAL A 147 -5.30 -9.57 -14.25
N PRO A 148 -6.16 -9.06 -13.36
CA PRO A 148 -7.40 -9.73 -13.02
C PRO A 148 -8.34 -9.77 -14.23
N MET A 149 -8.84 -10.95 -14.59
CA MET A 149 -9.78 -11.13 -15.69
C MET A 149 -11.08 -11.71 -15.16
N LYS A 150 -12.22 -11.13 -15.57
CA LYS A 150 -13.50 -11.85 -15.50
C LYS A 150 -13.40 -13.05 -16.44
N LYS A 151 -13.67 -14.24 -15.91
CA LYS A 151 -13.84 -15.44 -16.73
C LYS A 151 -15.05 -15.32 -17.64
#